data_AF-A0A7I7X079-F1
#
_entry.id   AF-A0A7I7X079-F1
#
_cell.length_a   1.000
_cell.length_b   1.000
_cell.length_c   1.000
_cell.angle_alpha   90.00
_cell.angle_beta   90.00
_cell.angle_gamma   90.00
#
_symmetry.space_group_name_H-M   'P 1'
#
loop_
_entity.id
_entity.type
_entity.pdbx_description
1 polymer ?
#
loop_
_entity_poly.entity_id
_entity_poly.type
_entity_poly.pdbx_seq_one_letter_code
_entity_poly.pdbx_strand_id
1 'polypeptide(L)'
;MMDSSGGRPETDDYDLLTFGEVAARLTEVLAAETAELERLRRQPNPDQAAMRGIEQRIERLKAGAQRYSEEQRTNSAFVRRYGSLTASSDDRPPWR
;
A
#
# COMPACT_ATOMS: atom_id res chain seq x y z
N MET A 1 -38.19 1.69 -21.27
CA MET A 1 -36.97 0.92 -21.55
C MET A 1 -35.82 1.62 -20.87
N MET A 2 -35.20 0.98 -19.89
CA MET A 2 -34.02 1.48 -19.19
C MET A 2 -32.79 1.19 -20.05
N ASP A 3 -32.03 2.23 -20.42
CA ASP A 3 -30.66 2.08 -20.90
C ASP A 3 -29.74 2.04 -19.67
N SER A 4 -29.29 0.84 -19.33
CA SER A 4 -28.27 0.60 -18.32
C SER A 4 -26.91 0.51 -18.99
N SER A 5 -26.45 1.56 -19.66
CA SER A 5 -25.06 1.74 -20.03
C SER A 5 -24.22 2.08 -18.78
N GLY A 6 -24.21 1.16 -17.81
CA GLY A 6 -23.19 1.11 -16.77
C GLY A 6 -21.90 0.67 -17.43
N GLY A 7 -21.18 1.63 -18.01
CA GLY A 7 -19.83 1.41 -18.50
C GLY A 7 -19.01 0.84 -17.37
N ARG A 8 -18.66 -0.44 -17.46
CA ARG A 8 -17.62 -1.00 -16.59
C ARG A 8 -16.40 -0.12 -16.80
N PRO A 9 -15.77 0.43 -15.75
CA PRO A 9 -14.48 1.07 -15.92
C PRO A 9 -13.61 0.04 -16.64
N GLU A 10 -13.07 0.45 -17.79
CA GLU A 10 -12.08 -0.31 -18.55
C GLU A 10 -11.11 -0.84 -17.51
N THR A 11 -11.10 -2.17 -17.33
CA THR A 11 -10.35 -2.84 -16.28
C THR A 11 -8.91 -2.49 -16.51
N ASP A 12 -8.46 -1.43 -15.85
CA ASP A 12 -7.07 -1.07 -15.67
C ASP A 12 -6.43 -2.36 -15.17
N ASP A 13 -5.55 -2.93 -15.99
CA ASP A 13 -4.80 -4.14 -15.70
C ASP A 13 -3.84 -3.83 -14.55
N TYR A 14 -4.39 -3.67 -13.35
CA TYR A 14 -3.60 -3.50 -12.15
C TYR A 14 -2.88 -4.81 -11.90
N ASP A 15 -1.58 -4.83 -12.20
CA ASP A 15 -0.70 -5.88 -11.71
C ASP A 15 -0.88 -5.98 -10.19
N LEU A 16 -1.47 -7.09 -9.74
CA LEU A 16 -1.69 -7.33 -8.32
C LEU A 16 -0.34 -7.55 -7.66
N LEU A 17 0.18 -6.50 -7.04
CA LEU A 17 1.44 -6.55 -6.32
C LEU A 17 1.29 -7.35 -5.02
N THR A 18 2.28 -8.20 -4.75
CA THR A 18 2.48 -8.79 -3.44
C THR A 18 2.81 -7.71 -2.41
N PHE A 19 2.65 -8.01 -1.10
CA PHE A 19 2.99 -7.06 -0.05
C PHE A 19 4.46 -6.59 -0.11
N GLY A 20 5.38 -7.47 -0.51
CA GLY A 20 6.78 -7.11 -0.70
C GLY A 20 7.00 -6.15 -1.88
N GLU A 21 6.31 -6.36 -3.00
CA GLU A 21 6.38 -5.46 -4.15
C GLU A 21 5.74 -4.10 -3.85
N VAL A 22 4.63 -4.08 -3.11
CA VAL A 22 4.05 -2.82 -2.61
C VAL A 22 5.02 -2.09 -1.70
N ALA A 23 5.68 -2.79 -0.78
CA ALA A 23 6.67 -2.18 0.12
C ALA A 23 7.85 -1.58 -0.66
N ALA A 24 8.41 -2.32 -1.63
CA ALA A 24 9.49 -1.85 -2.50
C ALA A 24 9.05 -0.61 -3.31
N ARG A 25 7.86 -0.65 -3.91
CA ARG A 25 7.31 0.47 -4.67
C ARG A 25 7.13 1.71 -3.81
N LEU A 26 6.64 1.55 -2.57
CA LEU A 26 6.49 2.66 -1.63
C LEU A 26 7.85 3.24 -1.22
N THR A 27 8.90 2.43 -1.08
CA THR A 27 10.26 2.90 -0.83
C THR A 27 10.80 3.78 -1.97
N GLU A 28 10.54 3.42 -3.23
CA GLU A 28 10.92 4.26 -4.38
C GLU A 28 10.20 5.62 -4.37
N VAL A 29 8.88 5.60 -4.13
CA VAL A 29 8.07 6.82 -4.06
C VAL A 29 8.54 7.71 -2.90
N LEU A 30 8.88 7.10 -1.75
CA LEU A 30 9.47 7.82 -0.61
C LEU A 30 10.79 8.49 -0.96
N ALA A 31 11.67 7.81 -1.69
CA ALA A 31 12.94 8.39 -2.13
C ALA A 31 12.70 9.61 -3.05
N ALA A 32 11.75 9.52 -3.98
CA ALA A 32 11.38 10.62 -4.86
C ALA A 32 10.80 11.83 -4.11
N GLU A 33 9.83 11.62 -3.22
CA GLU A 33 9.23 12.69 -2.41
C GLU A 33 10.25 13.33 -1.46
N THR A 34 11.17 12.54 -0.91
CA THR A 34 12.25 13.06 -0.07
C THR A 34 13.22 13.92 -0.87
N ALA A 35 13.59 13.49 -2.08
CA ALA A 35 14.42 14.29 -2.98
C ALA A 35 13.74 15.61 -3.37
N GLU A 36 12.42 15.59 -3.58
CA GLU A 36 11.62 16.78 -3.88
C GLU A 36 11.56 17.75 -2.69
N LEU A 37 11.38 17.24 -1.46
CA LEU A 37 11.45 18.07 -0.26
C LEU A 37 12.81 18.75 -0.11
N GLU A 38 13.90 18.01 -0.32
CA GLU A 38 15.26 18.55 -0.28
C GLU A 38 15.50 19.57 -1.41
N ARG A 39 14.89 19.38 -2.58
CA ARG A 39 14.94 20.36 -3.67
C ARG A 39 14.26 21.67 -3.27
N LEU A 40 13.07 21.61 -2.67
CA LEU A 40 12.37 22.79 -2.18
C LEU A 40 13.15 23.52 -1.09
N ARG A 41 13.72 22.78 -0.13
CA ARG A 41 14.53 23.34 0.97
C ARG A 41 15.72 24.16 0.50
N ARG A 42 16.28 23.84 -0.67
CA ARG A 42 17.42 24.56 -1.28
C ARG A 42 17.02 25.83 -2.05
N GLN A 43 15.73 26.12 -2.21
CA GLN A 43 15.30 27.33 -2.90
C GLN A 43 15.53 28.57 -2.03
N PRO A 44 15.82 29.74 -2.64
CA PRO A 44 16.09 30.98 -1.90
C PRO A 44 14.87 31.53 -1.15
N ASN A 45 13.65 31.17 -1.56
CA ASN A 45 12.42 31.44 -0.82
C ASN A 45 11.50 30.20 -0.88
N PRO A 46 11.73 29.21 0.00
CA PRO A 46 11.03 27.94 -0.06
C PRO A 46 9.56 28.07 0.32
N ASP A 47 8.68 27.51 -0.49
CA ASP A 47 7.24 27.44 -0.19
C ASP A 47 6.97 26.50 0.99
N GLN A 48 6.73 27.10 2.15
CA GLN A 48 6.46 26.41 3.40
C GLN A 48 5.18 25.57 3.38
N ALA A 49 4.17 25.97 2.59
CA ALA A 49 2.94 25.19 2.48
C ALA A 49 3.17 23.94 1.63
N ALA A 50 3.89 24.07 0.51
CA ALA A 50 4.29 22.94 -0.31
C ALA A 50 5.17 21.94 0.46
N MET A 51 6.15 22.43 1.22
CA MET A 51 7.02 21.60 2.07
C MET A 51 6.21 20.80 3.10
N ARG A 52 5.31 21.44 3.86
CA ARG A 52 4.44 20.75 4.81
C ARG A 52 3.57 19.69 4.12
N GLY A 53 3.09 19.97 2.92
CA GLY A 53 2.32 19.02 2.12
C GLY A 53 3.12 17.77 1.76
N ILE A 54 4.38 17.93 1.34
CA ILE A 54 5.29 16.82 1.03
C ILE A 54 5.64 16.05 2.31
N GLU A 55 5.96 16.73 3.40
CA GLU A 55 6.27 16.09 4.69
C GLU A 55 5.12 15.19 5.17
N GLN A 56 3.87 15.67 5.08
CA GLN A 56 2.70 14.85 5.41
C GLN A 56 2.52 13.64 4.48
N ARG A 57 2.83 13.78 3.18
CA ARG A 57 2.79 12.65 2.26
C ARG A 57 3.86 11.62 2.59
N ILE A 58 5.09 12.05 2.87
CA ILE A 58 6.20 11.19 3.28
C ILE A 58 5.81 10.38 4.52
N GLU A 59 5.24 11.01 5.56
CA GLU A 59 4.85 10.30 6.77
C GLU A 59 3.75 9.24 6.51
N ARG A 60 2.76 9.54 5.67
CA ARG A 60 1.76 8.55 5.25
C ARG A 60 2.37 7.38 4.49
N LEU A 61 3.30 7.67 3.58
CA LEU A 61 3.98 6.65 2.79
C LEU A 61 4.88 5.75 3.66
N LYS A 62 5.60 6.31 4.64
CA LYS A 62 6.40 5.54 5.61
C LYS A 62 5.54 4.58 6.41
N ALA A 63 4.41 5.07 6.96
CA ALA A 63 3.47 4.24 7.70
C ALA A 63 2.91 3.09 6.84
N GLY A 64 2.65 3.35 5.56
CA GLY A 64 2.24 2.34 4.59
C GLY A 64 3.33 1.30 4.33
N ALA A 65 4.54 1.74 3.99
CA ALA A 65 5.67 0.86 3.68
C ALA A 65 6.00 -0.08 4.85
N GLN A 66 6.00 0.46 6.09
CA GLN A 66 6.21 -0.33 7.29
C GLN A 66 5.14 -1.40 7.47
N ARG A 67 3.86 -1.03 7.31
CA ARG A 67 2.75 -1.98 7.42
C ARG A 67 2.87 -3.12 6.41
N TYR A 68 3.15 -2.82 5.15
CA TYR A 68 3.26 -3.84 4.11
C TYR A 68 4.49 -4.75 4.31
N SER A 69 5.60 -4.19 4.79
CA SER A 69 6.78 -4.98 5.18
C SER A 69 6.47 -5.93 6.34
N GLU A 70 5.74 -5.45 7.35
CA GLU A 70 5.30 -6.30 8.48
C GLU A 70 4.36 -7.41 8.02
N GLU A 71 3.36 -7.09 7.19
CA GLU A 71 2.42 -8.07 6.63
C GLU A 71 3.12 -9.13 5.78
N GLN A 72 4.14 -8.74 5.00
CA GLN A 72 4.98 -9.69 4.25
C GLN A 72 5.70 -10.66 5.21
N ARG A 73 6.26 -10.14 6.32
CA ARG A 73 7.04 -10.95 7.26
C ARG A 73 6.19 -11.91 8.08
N THR A 74 5.01 -11.46 8.52
CA THR A 74 4.14 -12.23 9.45
C THR A 74 3.08 -13.05 8.72
N ASN A 75 2.81 -12.72 7.45
CA ASN A 75 1.65 -13.21 6.72
C ASN A 75 0.33 -12.99 7.48
N SER A 76 0.25 -11.93 8.32
CA SER A 76 -0.87 -11.73 9.23
C SER A 76 -2.19 -11.48 8.52
N ALA A 77 -2.18 -10.84 7.36
CA ALA A 77 -3.36 -10.67 6.52
C ALA A 77 -3.96 -12.02 6.10
N PHE A 78 -3.12 -13.00 5.74
CA PHE A 78 -3.56 -14.34 5.41
C PHE A 78 -4.15 -15.04 6.63
N VAL A 79 -3.45 -15.04 7.77
CA VAL A 79 -3.93 -15.66 9.02
C VAL A 79 -5.25 -15.07 9.49
N ARG A 80 -5.44 -13.74 9.36
CA ARG A 80 -6.70 -13.08 9.71
C ARG A 80 -7.86 -13.49 8.79
N ARG A 81 -7.58 -13.73 7.50
CA ARG A 81 -8.59 -14.05 6.48
C ARG A 81 -8.95 -15.54 6.48
N TYR A 82 -7.97 -16.42 6.69
CA TYR A 82 -8.11 -17.87 6.48
C TYR A 82 -7.84 -18.71 7.74
N GLY A 83 -7.42 -18.09 8.84
CA GLY A 83 -7.02 -18.80 10.06
C GLY A 83 -5.58 -19.30 10.02
N SER A 84 -5.10 -19.82 11.15
CA SER A 84 -3.75 -20.39 11.24
C SER A 84 -3.71 -21.80 10.66
N LEU A 85 -2.71 -22.11 9.84
CA LEU A 85 -2.45 -23.47 9.32
C LEU A 85 -2.02 -24.46 10.43
N THR A 86 -1.75 -23.98 11.64
CA THR A 86 -1.46 -24.82 12.81
C THR A 86 -2.71 -25.33 13.52
N ALA A 87 -3.91 -25.05 13.00
CA ALA A 87 -5.11 -25.74 13.46
C ALA A 87 -4.90 -27.25 13.30
N SER A 88 -4.98 -27.97 14.43
CA SER A 88 -4.77 -29.42 14.49
C SER A 88 -5.63 -30.13 13.44
N SER A 89 -5.17 -31.25 12.88
CA SER A 89 -5.90 -32.02 11.85
C SER A 89 -7.31 -32.49 12.27
N ASP A 90 -7.66 -32.36 13.56
CA ASP A 90 -9.01 -32.59 14.11
C ASP A 90 -10.03 -31.49 13.77
N ASP A 91 -9.59 -30.32 13.31
CA ASP A 91 -10.46 -29.16 13.03
C ASP A 91 -10.86 -29.07 11.54
N ARG A 92 -10.93 -30.23 10.87
CA ARG A 92 -11.41 -30.28 9.47
C ARG A 92 -12.92 -30.06 9.46
N PRO A 93 -13.43 -29.05 8.74
CA PRO A 93 -14.86 -28.86 8.62
C PRO A 93 -15.48 -30.09 7.92
N PRO A 94 -16.66 -30.57 8.38
CA PRO A 94 -17.27 -31.80 7.87
C PRO A 94 -17.97 -31.50 6.53
N TRP A 95 -17.21 -31.23 5.48
CA TRP A 95 -17.76 -31.25 4.14
C TRP A 95 -17.89 -32.74 3.73
N ARG A 96 -19.13 -33.22 3.76
CA ARG A 96 -19.55 -34.49 3.17
C ARG A 96 -19.72 -34.35 1.67
#